data_AF-A0A2N6E5P1-F1
#
_entry.id   AF-A0A2N6E5P1-F1
#
_cell.length_a   1.000
_cell.length_b   1.000
_cell.length_c   1.000
_cell.angle_alpha   90.00
_cell.angle_beta   90.00
_cell.angle_gamma   90.00
#
_symmetry.space_group_name_H-M   'P 1'
#
loop_
_entity.id
_entity.type
_entity.pdbx_description
1 polymer ?
#
loop_
_entity_poly.entity_id
_entity_poly.type
_entity_poly.pdbx_seq_one_letter_code
_entity_poly.pdbx_strand_id
1 'polypeptide(L)' 'MITECELLESCGFFQKYNATLDMACRGFIKSFCRGEKMNECKRKAYRVQHGEPPSDEMLPSGQMMPENFSWK' A
#
# COMPACT_ATOMS: atom_id res chain seq x y z
N MET A 1 7.75 -17.96 -6.96
CA MET A 1 6.44 -17.95 -6.27
C MET A 1 6.01 -16.51 -6.12
N ILE A 2 4.79 -16.16 -6.50
CA ILE A 2 4.25 -14.80 -6.31
C ILE A 2 3.65 -14.79 -4.91
N THR A 3 4.30 -14.13 -3.96
CA THR A 3 3.78 -13.97 -2.60
C THR A 3 2.86 -12.75 -2.61
N GLU A 4 1.57 -12.93 -2.35
CA GLU A 4 0.61 -11.83 -2.22
C GLU A 4 0.30 -11.55 -0.76
N CYS A 5 0.09 -10.27 -0.42
CA CYS A 5 -0.29 -9.86 0.92
C CYS A 5 -1.70 -10.38 1.26
N GLU A 6 -1.85 -10.96 2.45
CA GLU A 6 -3.11 -11.55 2.92
C GLU A 6 -4.22 -10.50 3.15
N LEU A 7 -3.87 -9.22 3.17
CA LEU A 7 -4.79 -8.11 3.43
C LEU A 7 -5.21 -7.38 2.15
N LEU A 8 -4.84 -7.84 0.96
CA LEU A 8 -5.06 -7.09 -0.29
C LEU A 8 -6.53 -6.71 -0.50
N GLU A 9 -7.44 -7.65 -0.28
CA GLU A 9 -8.88 -7.44 -0.48
C GLU A 9 -9.47 -6.37 0.44
N SER A 10 -8.86 -6.13 1.61
CA SER A 10 -9.33 -5.12 2.56
C SER A 10 -8.42 -3.89 2.63
N CYS A 11 -7.32 -3.84 1.86
CA CYS A 11 -6.34 -2.77 1.91
C CYS A 11 -6.74 -1.61 0.99
N GLY A 12 -7.19 -0.49 1.57
CA GLY A 12 -7.67 0.64 0.77
C GLY A 12 -6.63 1.25 -0.19
N PHE A 13 -5.33 1.30 0.17
CA PHE A 13 -4.27 1.66 -0.78
C PHE A 13 -4.25 0.72 -2.00
N PHE A 14 -4.32 -0.60 -1.80
CA PHE A 14 -4.33 -1.53 -2.92
C PHE A 14 -5.62 -1.43 -3.73
N GLN A 15 -6.78 -1.38 -3.09
CA GLN A 15 -8.06 -1.23 -3.79
C GLN A 15 -8.08 0.05 -4.65
N LYS A 16 -7.57 1.16 -4.12
CA LYS A 16 -7.52 2.45 -4.81
C LYS A 16 -6.51 2.47 -5.96
N TYR A 17 -5.36 1.84 -5.80
CA TYR A 17 -4.21 2.01 -6.71
C TYR A 17 -3.78 0.77 -7.49
N ASN A 18 -4.42 -0.40 -7.34
CA ASN A 18 -4.01 -1.60 -8.09
C ASN A 18 -4.20 -1.47 -9.61
N ALA A 19 -5.13 -0.62 -10.04
CA ALA A 19 -5.43 -0.39 -11.46
C ALA A 19 -4.80 0.90 -12.03
N THR A 20 -4.05 1.68 -11.23
CA THR A 20 -3.44 2.92 -11.75
C THR A 20 -2.23 2.63 -12.64
N LEU A 21 -2.01 3.51 -13.61
CA LEU A 21 -0.80 3.53 -14.44
C LEU A 21 0.36 4.27 -13.79
N ASP A 22 0.13 4.93 -12.65
CA ASP A 22 1.17 5.64 -11.92
C ASP A 22 2.32 4.72 -11.51
N MET A 23 3.54 5.09 -11.89
CA MET A 23 4.72 4.27 -11.70
C MET A 23 5.11 4.13 -10.23
N ALA A 24 4.88 5.16 -9.41
CA ALA A 24 5.20 5.11 -7.99
C ALA A 24 4.27 4.12 -7.28
N CYS A 25 2.96 4.22 -7.48
CA CYS A 25 1.96 3.28 -6.96
C CYS A 25 2.24 1.84 -7.41
N ARG A 26 2.51 1.62 -8.70
CA ARG A 26 2.85 0.28 -9.22
C ARG A 26 4.13 -0.26 -8.60
N GLY A 27 5.14 0.58 -8.40
CA GLY A 27 6.36 0.24 -7.68
C GLY A 27 6.08 -0.20 -6.25
N PHE A 28 5.27 0.56 -5.51
CA PHE A 28 4.85 0.22 -4.15
C PHE A 28 4.11 -1.12 -4.10
N ILE A 29 3.15 -1.35 -5.00
CA ILE A 29 2.39 -2.61 -5.04
C ILE A 29 3.33 -3.78 -5.35
N LYS A 30 4.22 -3.64 -6.32
CA LYS A 30 5.18 -4.70 -6.66
C LYS A 30 6.11 -5.02 -5.50
N SER A 31 6.60 -4.02 -4.76
CA SER A 31 7.56 -4.23 -3.67
C SER A 31 6.92 -4.66 -2.36
N PHE A 32 5.80 -4.05 -1.97
CA PHE A 32 5.18 -4.24 -0.64
C PHE A 32 3.93 -5.11 -0.65
N CYS A 33 3.14 -5.11 -1.73
CA CYS A 33 1.93 -5.95 -1.79
C CYS A 33 2.22 -7.34 -2.36
N ARG A 34 3.20 -7.45 -3.26
CA ARG A 34 3.52 -8.67 -4.01
C ARG A 34 5.01 -9.05 -4.01
N GLY A 35 5.78 -8.49 -3.09
CA GLY A 35 7.24 -8.53 -3.14
C GLY A 35 7.89 -8.72 -1.77
N GLU A 36 9.22 -8.69 -1.78
CA GLU A 36 10.07 -9.01 -0.63
C GLU A 36 9.90 -8.03 0.54
N LYS A 37 9.46 -6.79 0.26
CA LYS A 37 9.24 -5.76 1.28
C LYS A 37 7.88 -5.85 1.95
N MET A 38 7.12 -6.91 1.73
CA MET A 38 5.79 -7.08 2.34
C MET A 38 5.81 -7.00 3.87
N ASN A 39 6.83 -7.58 4.50
CA ASN A 39 6.98 -7.53 5.95
C ASN A 39 7.44 -6.15 6.45
N GLU A 40 7.93 -5.28 5.56
CA GLU A 40 8.28 -3.89 5.88
C GLU A 40 7.10 -2.92 5.69
N CYS A 41 5.96 -3.41 5.20
CA CYS A 41 4.78 -2.58 4.95
C CYS A 41 4.23 -1.97 6.25
N LYS A 42 4.36 -0.64 6.38
CA LYS A 42 3.89 0.08 7.56
C LYS A 42 2.37 0.05 7.71
N ARG A 43 1.62 -0.07 6.61
CA ARG A 43 0.16 -0.27 6.68
C ARG A 43 -0.22 -1.58 7.37
N LYS A 44 0.54 -2.65 7.12
CA LYS A 44 0.36 -3.95 7.77
C LYS A 44 0.71 -3.85 9.26
N ALA A 45 1.84 -3.23 9.58
CA ALA A 45 2.25 -2.99 10.97
C ALA A 45 1.24 -2.12 11.74
N TYR A 46 0.63 -1.12 11.10
CA TYR A 46 -0.39 -0.27 11.71
C TYR A 46 -1.62 -1.09 12.11
N ARG A 47 -2.12 -1.94 11.20
CA ARG A 47 -3.28 -2.82 11.46
C ARG A 47 -3.04 -3.79 12.61
N VAL A 48 -1.86 -4.37 12.70
CA VAL A 48 -1.51 -5.27 13.81
C VAL A 48 -1.54 -4.52 15.15
N GLN A 49 -1.12 -3.24 15.16
CA GLN A 49 -1.08 -2.43 16.38
C GLN A 49 -2.44 -1.85 16.79
N HIS A 50 -3.29 -1.46 15.83
CA HIS A 50 -4.53 -0.72 16.11
C HIS A 50 -5.80 -1.54 15.88
N GLY A 51 -5.71 -2.69 15.21
CA GLY A 51 -6.85 -3.51 14.80
C GLY A 51 -7.59 -2.99 13.56
N GLU A 52 -7.26 -1.78 13.09
CA GLU A 52 -7.97 -1.08 12.02
C GLU A 52 -7.04 -0.66 10.87
N PRO A 53 -7.57 -0.51 9.63
CA PRO A 53 -6.81 0.04 8.52
C PRO A 53 -6.30 1.46 8.78
N PRO A 54 -5.07 1.80 8.35
CA PRO A 54 -4.69 3.21 8.28
C PRO A 54 -5.44 3.90 7.15
N SER A 55 -5.43 5.24 7.16
CA SER A 55 -5.92 6.09 6.08
C SER A 55 -5.43 5.62 4.70
N ASP A 56 -6.28 5.72 3.67
CA ASP A 56 -5.95 5.32 2.30
C ASP A 56 -4.87 6.16 1.66
N GLU A 57 -4.62 7.36 2.21
CA GLU A 57 -3.53 8.24 1.80
C GLU A 57 -2.18 7.83 2.42
N MET A 58 -2.14 6.89 3.37
CA MET A 58 -0.89 6.37 3.90
C MET A 58 -0.25 5.39 2.90
N LEU A 59 0.95 5.69 2.42
CA LEU A 59 1.74 4.82 1.57
C LEU A 59 2.25 3.59 2.33
N PRO A 60 2.63 2.49 1.64
CA PRO A 60 3.25 1.32 2.28
C PRO A 60 4.55 1.62 3.05
N SER A 61 5.25 2.70 2.69
CA SER A 61 6.42 3.21 3.42
C SER A 61 6.08 3.87 4.77
N GLY A 62 4.81 4.15 5.03
CA GLY A 62 4.33 4.88 6.22
C GLY A 62 4.27 6.39 6.06
N GLN A 63 4.74 6.92 4.93
CA GLN A 63 4.56 8.34 4.58
C GLN A 63 3.13 8.58 4.09
N MET A 64 2.64 9.81 4.28
CA MET A 64 1.37 10.23 3.68
C MET A 64 1.58 10.64 2.23
N MET A 65 0.60 10.40 1.39
CA MET A 65 0.57 10.89 0.01
C MET A 65 0.66 12.42 0.02
N PRO A 66 1.60 13.03 -0.71
CA PRO A 66 1.73 14.47 -0.75
C PRO A 66 0.50 15.12 -1.41
N GLU A 67 -0.03 16.18 -0.77
CA GLU A 67 -1.25 16.90 -1.22
C GLU A 67 -1.13 17.50 -2.64
N ASN A 68 0.10 17.77 -3.10
CA ASN A 68 0.39 18.38 -4.40
C ASN A 68 0.63 17.36 -5.52
N PHE A 69 0.38 16.06 -5.30
CA PHE A 69 0.41 15.08 -6.37
C PHE A 69 -0.86 15.20 -7.21
N SER A 70 -0.80 16.00 -8.27
CA SER A 70 -1.91 16.22 -9.19
C SER A 70 -2.10 15.00 -10.09
N TRP A 71 -3.05 14.14 -9.75
CA TRP A 71 -3.47 13.00 -10.57
C TRP A 71 -4.29 13.49 -11.78
N LYS A 72 -3.60 13.89 -12.85
CA LYS A 72 -4.19 13.98 -14.19
C LYS A 72 -3.93 12.70 -14.97
#